data_AF-A0A529FEJ7-F1
#
_entry.id   AF-A0A529FEJ7-F1
#
_cell.length_a   1.000
_cell.length_b   1.000
_cell.length_c   1.000
_cell.angle_alpha   90.00
_cell.angle_beta   90.00
_cell.angle_gamma   90.00
#
_symmetry.space_group_name_H-M   'P 1'
#
loop_
_entity.id
_entity.type
_entity.pdbx_description
1 polymer ?
#
loop_
_entity_poly.entity_id
_entity_poly.type
_entity_poly.pdbx_seq_one_letter_code
_entity_poly.pdbx_strand_id
1 'polypeptide(L)'
;DCGLGVTRALTDAGLSLKTLDLVFITHLHSDHVLELGPLIHTAWTAGLATPVTIFGPPGTGHYWQRFCQAMDFDIEIRIVDEGRPDIRDLVSVEEFGEGLVVEEGGLKVTALRVDHPPVTDCFALRIEHGGRSIVFSADTAFFPPLADFAKGA
;
A
#
# COMPACT_ATOMS: atom_id res chain seq x y z
N ASP A 1 0.70 4.65 1.43
CA ASP A 1 2.13 4.69 1.82
C ASP A 1 2.33 4.08 3.18
N CYS A 2 3.46 3.41 3.35
CA CYS A 2 3.86 2.68 4.55
C CYS A 2 5.27 3.11 4.97
N GLY A 3 5.40 4.39 5.33
CA GLY A 3 6.61 4.95 5.90
C GLY A 3 6.91 4.42 7.30
N LEU A 4 8.14 4.66 7.75
CA LEU A 4 8.58 4.25 9.09
C LEU A 4 7.71 4.92 10.18
N GLY A 5 7.20 4.12 11.11
CA GLY A 5 6.24 4.48 12.16
C GLY A 5 4.78 4.13 11.86
N VAL A 6 4.43 3.70 10.64
CA VAL A 6 3.02 3.51 10.23
C VAL A 6 2.28 2.49 11.09
N THR A 7 2.90 1.37 11.46
CA THR A 7 2.25 0.33 12.27
C THR A 7 1.86 0.89 13.63
N ARG A 8 2.79 1.60 14.27
CA ARG A 8 2.52 2.26 15.55
C ARG A 8 1.42 3.30 15.41
N ALA A 9 1.49 4.14 14.39
CA ALA A 9 0.50 5.19 14.15
C ALA A 9 -0.92 4.63 13.96
N LEU A 10 -1.08 3.53 13.22
CA LEU A 10 -2.37 2.84 13.07
C LEU A 10 -2.91 2.34 14.42
N THR A 11 -2.05 1.72 15.23
CA THR A 11 -2.46 1.22 16.56
C THR A 11 -2.81 2.36 17.52
N ASP A 12 -2.07 3.47 17.50
CA ASP A 12 -2.35 4.65 18.34
C ASP A 12 -3.65 5.36 17.90
N ALA A 13 -4.00 5.29 16.61
CA ALA A 13 -5.29 5.73 16.10
C ALA A 13 -6.45 4.78 16.44
N GLY A 14 -6.20 3.67 17.14
CA GLY A 14 -7.20 2.69 17.55
C GLY A 14 -7.64 1.73 16.44
N LEU A 15 -6.89 1.65 15.33
CA LEU A 15 -7.19 0.73 14.23
C LEU A 15 -6.64 -0.66 14.54
N SER A 16 -7.43 -1.69 14.22
CA SER A 16 -7.02 -3.09 14.33
C SER A 16 -6.22 -3.47 13.10
N LEU A 17 -4.98 -3.94 13.27
CA LEU A 17 -4.17 -4.43 12.16
C LEU A 17 -4.79 -5.67 11.47
N LYS A 18 -5.69 -6.38 12.16
CA LYS A 18 -6.40 -7.55 11.61
C LYS A 18 -7.43 -7.19 10.53
N THR A 19 -7.79 -5.92 10.41
CA THR A 19 -8.75 -5.43 9.41
C THR A 19 -8.05 -4.79 8.23
N LEU A 20 -6.72 -4.90 8.13
CA LEU A 20 -5.97 -4.46 6.96
C LEU A 20 -6.37 -5.35 5.77
N ASP A 21 -6.84 -4.73 4.69
CA ASP A 21 -7.31 -5.40 3.48
C ASP A 21 -6.69 -4.79 2.21
N LEU A 22 -6.49 -3.47 2.19
CA LEU A 22 -5.94 -2.74 1.05
C LEU A 22 -4.78 -1.84 1.47
N VAL A 23 -3.72 -1.82 0.67
CA VAL A 23 -2.60 -0.89 0.82
C VAL A 23 -2.33 -0.23 -0.53
N PHE A 24 -2.24 1.09 -0.57
CA PHE A 24 -1.84 1.85 -1.75
C PHE A 24 -0.49 2.51 -1.53
N ILE A 25 0.46 2.32 -2.44
CA ILE A 25 1.79 2.94 -2.43
C ILE A 25 1.90 3.91 -3.60
N THR A 26 2.28 5.15 -3.30
CA THR A 26 2.38 6.22 -4.30
C THR A 26 3.67 6.13 -5.13
N HIS A 27 4.79 5.82 -4.48
CA HIS A 27 6.10 5.65 -5.09
C HIS A 27 7.04 4.83 -4.18
N LEU A 28 8.18 4.40 -4.72
CA LEU A 28 9.11 3.47 -4.04
C LEU A 28 10.29 4.16 -3.33
N HIS A 29 10.12 5.36 -2.79
CA HIS A 29 11.08 5.89 -1.82
C HIS A 29 10.95 5.17 -0.48
N SER A 30 12.07 5.12 0.24
CA SER A 30 12.17 4.41 1.51
C SER A 30 11.16 4.90 2.55
N ASP A 31 10.96 6.21 2.66
CA ASP A 31 10.01 6.82 3.58
C ASP A 31 8.54 6.59 3.20
N HIS A 32 8.26 5.95 2.05
CA HIS A 32 6.92 5.52 1.64
C HIS A 32 6.73 4.01 1.65
N VAL A 33 7.81 3.21 1.75
CA VAL A 33 7.74 1.74 1.61
C VAL A 33 8.52 0.95 2.66
N LEU A 34 9.37 1.58 3.48
CA LEU A 34 10.24 0.87 4.44
C LEU A 34 9.46 -0.06 5.37
N GLU A 35 8.26 0.35 5.76
CA GLU A 35 7.42 -0.41 6.69
C GLU A 35 6.28 -1.16 5.99
N LEU A 36 6.23 -1.23 4.65
CA LEU A 36 5.20 -2.00 3.95
C LEU A 36 5.23 -3.48 4.35
N GLY A 37 6.39 -4.13 4.18
CA GLY A 37 6.58 -5.51 4.61
C GLY A 37 6.38 -5.69 6.13
N PRO A 38 7.11 -4.92 6.97
CA PRO A 38 6.99 -5.01 8.43
C PRO A 38 5.56 -4.76 8.97
N LEU A 39 4.78 -3.86 8.37
CA LEU A 39 3.38 -3.61 8.75
C LEU A 39 2.54 -4.86 8.53
N ILE A 40 2.59 -5.43 7.31
CA ILE A 40 1.79 -6.61 6.96
C ILE A 40 2.24 -7.81 7.78
N HIS A 41 3.55 -7.99 7.96
CA HIS A 41 4.10 -9.05 8.81
C HIS A 41 3.66 -8.89 10.27
N THR A 42 3.67 -7.67 10.81
CA THR A 42 3.17 -7.40 12.17
C THR A 42 1.67 -7.67 12.26
N ALA A 43 0.88 -7.23 11.29
CA ALA A 43 -0.55 -7.53 11.23
C ALA A 43 -0.81 -9.05 11.20
N TRP A 44 -0.03 -9.78 10.41
CA TRP A 44 -0.06 -11.23 10.33
C TRP A 44 0.30 -11.88 11.67
N THR A 45 1.42 -11.53 12.31
CA THR A 45 1.72 -12.06 13.66
C THR A 45 0.67 -11.69 14.71
N ALA A 46 -0.01 -10.55 14.55
CA ALA A 46 -1.10 -10.11 15.42
C ALA A 46 -2.43 -10.85 15.16
N GLY A 47 -2.52 -11.66 14.10
CA GLY A 47 -3.68 -12.52 13.82
C GLY A 47 -4.44 -12.22 12.53
N LEU A 48 -3.95 -11.34 11.65
CA LEU A 48 -4.53 -11.14 10.30
C LEU A 48 -4.53 -12.47 9.54
N ALA A 49 -5.68 -12.88 9.01
CA ALA A 49 -5.83 -14.14 8.28
C ALA A 49 -6.67 -13.99 7.00
N THR A 50 -6.97 -12.76 6.62
CA THR A 50 -7.72 -12.40 5.42
C THR A 50 -6.77 -11.89 4.34
N PRO A 51 -7.13 -11.98 3.05
CA PRO A 51 -6.31 -11.45 1.97
C PRO A 51 -6.02 -9.96 2.11
N VAL A 52 -4.83 -9.54 1.67
CA VAL A 52 -4.42 -8.13 1.54
C VAL A 52 -3.97 -7.87 0.11
N THR A 53 -4.52 -6.84 -0.52
CA THR A 53 -4.07 -6.39 -1.84
C THR A 53 -3.21 -5.15 -1.71
N ILE A 54 -1.99 -5.22 -2.23
CA ILE A 54 -1.09 -4.07 -2.35
C ILE A 54 -1.21 -3.51 -3.76
N PHE A 55 -1.69 -2.29 -3.88
CA PHE A 55 -1.61 -1.49 -5.10
C PHE A 55 -0.36 -0.62 -5.03
N GLY A 56 0.51 -0.67 -6.04
CA GLY A 56 1.70 0.19 -6.08
C GLY A 56 2.23 0.42 -7.50
N PRO A 57 3.24 1.28 -7.66
CA PRO A 57 3.93 1.47 -8.94
C PRO A 57 4.70 0.20 -9.38
N PRO A 58 5.20 0.15 -10.62
CA PRO A 58 6.11 -0.91 -11.07
C PRO A 58 7.29 -1.11 -10.11
N GLY A 59 7.56 -2.36 -9.75
CA GLY A 59 8.61 -2.74 -8.78
C GLY A 59 8.10 -3.07 -7.38
N THR A 60 6.82 -2.80 -7.09
CA THR A 60 6.20 -3.15 -5.80
C THR A 60 6.18 -4.66 -5.58
N GLY A 61 5.92 -5.45 -6.63
CA GLY A 61 5.96 -6.91 -6.54
C GLY A 61 7.36 -7.44 -6.23
N HIS A 62 8.38 -6.81 -6.82
CA HIS A 62 9.77 -7.14 -6.53
C HIS A 62 10.14 -6.85 -5.07
N TYR A 63 9.74 -5.68 -4.54
CA TYR A 63 9.94 -5.35 -3.13
C TYR A 63 9.29 -6.41 -2.22
N TRP A 64 8.03 -6.75 -2.47
CA TRP A 64 7.28 -7.71 -1.64
C TRP A 64 7.95 -9.09 -1.63
N GLN A 65 8.32 -9.60 -2.81
CA GLN A 65 9.02 -10.87 -2.93
C GLN A 65 10.34 -10.89 -2.13
N ARG A 66 11.10 -9.80 -2.19
CA ARG A 66 12.38 -9.67 -1.47
C ARG A 66 12.19 -9.54 0.03
N PHE A 67 11.13 -8.87 0.47
CA PHE A 67 10.77 -8.82 1.88
C PHE A 67 10.44 -10.22 2.42
N CYS A 68 9.58 -10.98 1.73
CA CYS A 68 9.27 -12.36 2.11
C CYS A 68 10.52 -13.24 2.13
N GLN A 69 11.41 -13.10 1.13
CA GLN A 69 12.68 -13.82 1.11
C GLN A 69 13.58 -13.47 2.32
N ALA A 70 13.62 -12.20 2.72
CA ALA A 70 14.41 -11.78 3.88
C ALA A 70 13.85 -12.37 5.19
N MET A 71 12.54 -12.57 5.27
CA MET A 71 11.83 -13.08 6.46
C MET A 71 11.52 -14.59 6.41
N ASP A 72 12.06 -15.32 5.43
CA ASP A 72 11.72 -16.71 5.14
C ASP A 72 11.78 -17.62 6.39
N PHE A 73 12.83 -17.48 7.20
CA PHE A 73 12.97 -18.24 8.45
C PHE A 73 11.79 -18.01 9.42
N ASP A 74 11.39 -16.76 9.66
CA ASP A 74 10.30 -16.44 10.61
C ASP A 74 8.93 -16.86 10.05
N ILE A 75 8.75 -16.71 8.73
CA ILE A 75 7.54 -17.17 8.04
C ILE A 75 7.37 -18.69 8.21
N GLU A 76 8.40 -19.47 7.86
CA GLU A 76 8.35 -20.93 7.93
C GLU A 76 8.13 -21.44 9.36
N ILE A 77 8.84 -20.89 10.35
CA ILE A 77 8.69 -21.37 11.73
C ILE A 77 7.31 -21.06 12.31
N ARG A 78 6.72 -19.90 12.01
CA ARG A 78 5.38 -19.54 12.51
C ARG A 78 4.25 -20.29 11.83
N ILE A 79 4.41 -20.70 10.57
CA ILE A 79 3.46 -21.62 9.93
C ILE A 79 3.40 -22.93 10.73
N VAL A 80 4.56 -23.48 11.10
CA VAL A 80 4.65 -24.77 11.82
C VAL A 80 4.28 -24.65 13.30
N ASP A 81 4.81 -23.65 14.01
CA ASP A 81 4.68 -23.51 15.47
C ASP A 81 3.35 -22.87 15.88
N GLU A 82 2.90 -21.86 15.14
CA GLU A 82 1.71 -21.06 15.48
C GLU A 82 0.50 -21.37 14.56
N GLY A 83 0.66 -22.22 13.55
CA GLY A 83 -0.41 -22.57 12.60
C GLY A 83 -0.85 -21.37 11.74
N ARG A 84 0.05 -20.40 11.54
CA ARG A 84 -0.25 -19.21 10.75
C ARG A 84 -0.49 -19.59 9.28
N PRO A 85 -1.45 -18.93 8.59
CA PRO A 85 -1.54 -19.04 7.14
C PRO A 85 -0.26 -18.51 6.49
N ASP A 86 0.09 -19.04 5.33
CA ASP A 86 1.24 -18.54 4.59
C ASP A 86 0.98 -17.09 4.13
N ILE A 87 1.79 -16.15 4.64
CA ILE A 87 1.68 -14.73 4.29
C ILE A 87 1.90 -14.48 2.80
N ARG A 88 2.65 -15.36 2.12
CA ARG A 88 2.93 -15.28 0.68
C ARG A 88 1.68 -15.55 -0.15
N ASP A 89 0.74 -16.34 0.38
CA ASP A 89 -0.55 -16.65 -0.27
C ASP A 89 -1.65 -15.65 0.12
N LEU A 90 -1.49 -14.95 1.25
CA LEU A 90 -2.44 -13.93 1.70
C LEU A 90 -2.30 -12.60 0.98
N VAL A 91 -1.12 -12.30 0.41
CA VAL A 91 -0.84 -10.99 -0.18
C VAL A 91 -0.78 -11.07 -1.69
N SER A 92 -1.65 -10.30 -2.35
CA SER A 92 -1.55 -10.01 -3.78
C SER A 92 -0.94 -8.64 -4.01
N VAL A 93 -0.23 -8.48 -5.13
CA VAL A 93 0.33 -7.20 -5.55
C VAL A 93 -0.19 -6.87 -6.95
N GLU A 94 -0.82 -5.71 -7.07
CA GLU A 94 -1.35 -5.15 -8.30
C GLU A 94 -0.55 -3.88 -8.64
N GLU A 95 0.30 -3.97 -9.68
CA GLU A 95 1.09 -2.82 -10.12
C GLU A 95 0.26 -1.93 -11.06
N PHE A 96 0.27 -0.62 -10.83
CA PHE A 96 -0.51 0.34 -11.60
C PHE A 96 0.35 1.46 -12.21
N GLY A 97 -0.20 2.06 -13.25
CA GLY A 97 0.28 3.31 -13.85
C GLY A 97 -0.78 4.40 -13.78
N GLU A 98 -0.64 5.44 -14.59
CA GLU A 98 -1.65 6.50 -14.69
C GLU A 98 -2.99 5.96 -15.22
N GLY A 99 -4.10 6.41 -14.63
CA GLY A 99 -5.46 6.00 -15.01
C GLY A 99 -6.23 5.29 -13.90
N LEU A 100 -7.12 4.36 -14.27
CA LEU A 100 -7.91 3.59 -13.31
C LEU A 100 -7.03 2.54 -12.61
N VAL A 101 -7.03 2.54 -11.28
CA VAL A 101 -6.31 1.56 -10.46
C VAL A 101 -7.22 0.41 -10.04
N VAL A 102 -8.39 0.75 -9.47
CA VAL A 102 -9.40 -0.24 -9.06
C VAL A 102 -10.79 0.39 -9.05
N GLU A 103 -11.80 -0.39 -9.42
CA GLU A 103 -13.21 -0.03 -9.28
C GLU A 103 -14.01 -1.26 -8.82
N GLU A 104 -14.28 -1.36 -7.52
CA GLU A 104 -14.95 -2.50 -6.90
C GLU A 104 -15.72 -2.07 -5.66
N GLY A 105 -16.90 -2.65 -5.41
CA GLY A 105 -17.67 -2.38 -4.18
C GLY A 105 -18.09 -0.91 -4.00
N GLY A 106 -18.13 -0.13 -5.08
CA GLY A 106 -18.38 1.31 -5.06
C GLY A 106 -17.16 2.16 -4.71
N LEU A 107 -16.01 1.54 -4.41
CA LEU A 107 -14.71 2.20 -4.29
C LEU A 107 -14.13 2.34 -5.69
N LYS A 108 -13.74 3.57 -6.05
CA LYS A 108 -13.00 3.85 -7.28
C LYS A 108 -11.71 4.58 -6.92
N VAL A 109 -10.59 4.07 -7.40
CA VAL A 109 -9.27 4.71 -7.25
C VAL A 109 -8.70 4.98 -8.63
N THR A 110 -8.28 6.22 -8.84
CA THR A 110 -7.57 6.65 -10.06
C THR A 110 -6.23 7.26 -9.68
N ALA A 111 -5.24 7.06 -10.53
CA ALA A 111 -3.88 7.55 -10.38
C ALA A 111 -3.57 8.61 -11.44
N LEU A 112 -2.92 9.70 -11.02
CA LEU A 112 -2.28 10.68 -11.89
C LEU A 112 -0.78 10.62 -11.66
N ARG A 113 0.02 10.45 -12.71
CA ARG A 113 1.48 10.54 -12.59
C ARG A 113 1.88 11.98 -12.29
N VAL A 114 2.69 12.17 -11.25
CA VAL A 114 3.16 13.48 -10.80
C VAL A 114 4.65 13.68 -11.07
N ASP A 115 5.12 14.92 -11.01
CA ASP A 115 6.50 15.30 -11.35
C ASP A 115 7.40 15.21 -10.12
N HIS A 116 8.04 14.06 -9.89
CA HIS A 116 8.91 13.81 -8.73
C HIS A 116 10.33 13.36 -9.11
N PRO A 117 11.10 14.16 -9.87
CA PRO A 117 12.42 13.74 -10.33
C PRO A 117 13.39 13.49 -9.16
N PRO A 118 14.23 12.45 -9.22
CA PRO A 118 14.45 11.55 -10.37
C PRO A 118 13.48 10.35 -10.44
N VAL A 119 12.53 10.24 -9.52
CA VAL A 119 11.53 9.16 -9.49
C VAL A 119 10.49 9.38 -10.59
N THR A 120 10.46 8.47 -11.57
CA THR A 120 9.53 8.58 -12.69
C THR A 120 8.15 8.02 -12.36
N ASP A 121 8.08 6.98 -11.53
CA ASP A 121 6.85 6.32 -11.09
C ASP A 121 6.45 6.84 -9.70
N CYS A 122 5.83 8.03 -9.70
CA CYS A 122 5.16 8.62 -8.56
C CYS A 122 3.74 9.04 -8.96
N PHE A 123 2.76 8.68 -8.14
CA PHE A 123 1.35 8.86 -8.48
C PHE A 123 0.55 9.51 -7.36
N ALA A 124 -0.13 10.60 -7.69
CA ALA A 124 -1.25 11.08 -6.89
C ALA A 124 -2.43 10.12 -7.03
N LEU A 125 -3.17 9.91 -5.95
CA LEU A 125 -4.31 9.00 -5.91
C LEU A 125 -5.59 9.75 -5.56
N ARG A 126 -6.63 9.59 -6.38
CA ARG A 126 -7.99 10.04 -6.09
C ARG A 126 -8.84 8.84 -5.74
N ILE A 127 -9.38 8.86 -4.53
CA ILE A 127 -10.22 7.81 -3.95
C ILE A 127 -11.64 8.33 -3.87
N GLU A 128 -12.57 7.62 -4.49
CA GLU A 128 -13.98 7.99 -4.57
C GLU A 128 -14.85 6.87 -4.03
N HIS A 129 -15.78 7.19 -3.13
CA HIS A 129 -16.74 6.24 -2.56
C HIS A 129 -17.97 6.97 -2.03
N GLY A 130 -19.17 6.47 -2.36
CA GLY A 130 -20.43 7.01 -1.82
C GLY A 130 -20.66 8.50 -2.10
N GLY A 131 -20.20 9.00 -3.26
CA GLY A 131 -20.31 10.41 -3.65
C GLY A 131 -19.33 11.35 -2.93
N ARG A 132 -18.37 10.83 -2.17
CA ARG A 132 -17.25 11.58 -1.58
C ARG A 132 -15.95 11.24 -2.29
N SER A 133 -15.01 12.17 -2.25
CA SER A 133 -13.67 11.97 -2.80
C SER A 133 -12.60 12.49 -1.84
N ILE A 134 -11.44 11.83 -1.85
CA ILE A 134 -10.21 12.27 -1.16
C ILE A 134 -9.07 12.16 -2.18
N VAL A 135 -8.14 13.12 -2.17
CA VAL A 135 -6.94 13.09 -3.01
C VAL A 135 -5.68 13.13 -2.17
N PHE A 136 -4.79 12.17 -2.43
CA PHE A 136 -3.42 12.16 -1.95
C PHE A 136 -2.52 12.63 -3.09
N SER A 137 -1.81 13.75 -2.91
CA SER A 137 -0.96 14.32 -3.96
C SER A 137 0.29 13.49 -4.26
N ALA A 138 0.71 12.66 -3.31
CA ALA A 138 2.07 12.14 -3.21
C ALA A 138 3.13 13.26 -3.16
N ASP A 139 4.39 12.86 -3.27
CA ASP A 139 5.51 13.77 -3.47
C ASP A 139 5.52 14.28 -4.90
N THR A 140 5.66 15.59 -5.07
CA THR A 140 5.72 16.23 -6.39
C THR A 140 6.36 17.61 -6.30
N ALA A 141 7.05 18.00 -7.37
CA ALA A 141 7.33 19.39 -7.68
C ALA A 141 6.05 20.14 -8.07
N PHE A 142 6.15 21.44 -8.34
CA PHE A 142 5.01 22.22 -8.81
C PHE A 142 4.45 21.65 -10.12
N PHE A 143 3.22 21.12 -10.05
CA PHE A 143 2.60 20.38 -11.13
C PHE A 143 1.14 20.80 -11.31
N PRO A 144 0.83 21.75 -12.22
CA PRO A 144 -0.52 22.26 -12.43
C PRO A 144 -1.61 21.20 -12.67
N PRO A 145 -1.36 20.08 -13.40
CA PRO A 145 -2.39 19.06 -13.59
C PRO A 145 -2.92 18.44 -12.29
N LEU A 146 -2.14 18.45 -11.19
CA LEU A 146 -2.60 17.99 -9.89
C LEU A 146 -3.78 18.82 -9.36
N ALA A 147 -3.82 20.13 -9.64
CA ALA A 147 -4.91 21.00 -9.19
C ALA A 147 -6.25 20.63 -9.85
N ASP A 148 -6.22 20.29 -11.14
CA ASP A 148 -7.40 19.83 -11.86
C ASP A 148 -7.85 18.44 -11.37
N PHE A 149 -6.88 17.55 -11.14
CA PHE A 149 -7.14 16.21 -10.60
C PHE A 149 -7.72 16.23 -9.18
N ALA A 150 -7.29 17.18 -8.35
CA ALA A 150 -7.76 17.37 -6.98
C ALA A 150 -9.10 18.10 -6.87
N LYS A 151 -9.67 18.58 -7.98
CA LYS A 151 -10.85 19.43 -7.95
C LYS A 151 -12.05 18.71 -7.31
N GLY A 152 -12.66 19.38 -6.34
CA GLY A 152 -13.87 18.90 -5.64
C GLY A 152 -13.63 17.77 -4.64
N ALA A 153 -12.37 17.41 -4.38
CA ALA A 153 -12.00 16.62 -3.21
C ALA A 153 -12.08 17.46 -1.92
#